data_AF-A0A2A4PDQ1-F1
#
_entry.id   AF-A0A2A4PDQ1-F1
#
_cell.length_a   1.000
_cell.length_b   1.000
_cell.length_c   1.000
_cell.angle_alpha   90.00
_cell.angle_beta   90.00
_cell.angle_gamma   90.00
#
_symmetry.space_group_name_H-M   'P 1'
#
loop_
_entity.id
_entity.type
_entity.pdbx_description
1 polymer ?
#
loop_
_entity_poly.entity_id
_entity_poly.type
_entity_poly.pdbx_seq_one_letter_code
_entity_poly.pdbx_strand_id
1 'polypeptide(L)'
;MHIITSDLFRLWEEHVPRHSKVYTDLIPIMEDVFIRYREEVREHVYPGPEHTIYMPDEDVAQFAKDMKWESKLAELDQKKSKTKN
;
A
#
# COMPACT_ATOMS: atom_id res chain seq x y z
N MET A 1 -4.00 21.27 33.85
CA MET A 1 -2.85 20.72 33.12
C MET A 1 -3.38 20.14 31.81
N HIS A 2 -2.93 20.64 30.67
CA HIS A 2 -3.31 20.11 29.36
C HIS A 2 -2.10 19.39 28.77
N ILE A 3 -2.30 18.15 28.34
CA ILE A 3 -1.30 17.35 27.63
C ILE A 3 -1.84 17.15 26.22
N ILE A 4 -0.99 17.38 25.23
CA ILE A 4 -1.33 17.17 23.83
C ILE A 4 -0.83 15.78 23.43
N THR A 5 -1.64 15.03 22.69
CA THR A 5 -1.30 13.67 22.25
C THR A 5 0.04 13.60 21.51
N SER A 6 0.41 14.63 20.74
CA SER A 6 1.70 14.74 20.06
C SER A 6 2.90 14.67 21.00
N ASP A 7 2.77 15.24 22.20
CA ASP A 7 3.86 15.30 23.19
C ASP A 7 4.12 13.93 23.81
N LEU A 8 3.09 13.08 23.89
CA LEU A 8 3.21 11.71 24.38
C LEU A 8 4.10 10.85 23.49
N PHE A 9 4.15 11.20 22.20
CA PHE A 9 4.84 10.48 21.13
C PHE A 9 6.10 11.18 20.62
N ARG A 10 6.48 12.31 21.23
CA ARG A 10 7.61 13.15 20.81
C ARG A 10 7.56 13.52 19.30
N LEU A 11 6.37 13.84 18.77
CA LEU A 11 6.22 14.17 17.34
C LEU A 11 6.85 15.52 16.95
N TRP A 12 7.19 16.36 17.92
CA TRP A 12 7.91 17.61 17.71
C TRP A 12 9.28 17.51 18.40
N GLU A 13 10.35 17.43 17.62
CA GLU A 13 11.70 17.17 18.14
C GLU A 13 12.31 18.36 18.89
N GLU A 14 12.02 19.58 18.44
CA GLU A 14 12.64 20.79 18.99
C GLU A 14 12.11 21.13 20.39
N HIS A 15 10.86 20.78 20.71
CA HIS A 15 10.23 21.19 21.97
C HIS A 15 9.24 20.16 22.52
N VAL A 16 9.50 19.70 23.75
CA VAL A 16 8.52 18.97 24.56
C VAL A 16 8.26 19.78 25.83
N PRO A 17 7.01 20.15 26.14
CA PRO A 17 6.70 20.89 27.36
C PRO A 17 7.19 20.14 28.61
N ARG A 18 7.72 20.87 29.61
CA ARG A 18 8.31 20.27 30.82
C ARG A 18 7.35 19.40 31.63
N HIS A 19 6.05 19.66 31.54
CA HIS A 19 5.01 18.89 32.23
C HIS A 19 4.53 17.67 31.43
N SER A 20 4.98 17.49 30.20
CA SER A 20 4.66 16.35 29.36
C SER A 20 5.55 15.16 29.71
N LYS A 21 4.96 13.97 29.75
CA LYS A 21 5.69 12.70 29.85
C LYS A 21 5.68 12.05 28.47
N VAL A 22 6.87 11.82 27.91
CA VAL A 22 7.01 11.00 26.70
C VAL A 22 6.83 9.54 27.10
N TYR A 23 5.93 8.83 26.42
CA TYR A 23 5.71 7.41 26.63
C TYR A 23 6.47 6.57 25.61
N THR A 24 6.52 7.03 24.37
CA THR A 24 7.23 6.37 23.27
C THR A 24 7.76 7.43 22.31
N ASP A 25 8.98 7.26 21.81
CA ASP A 25 9.49 8.08 20.71
C ASP A 25 9.02 7.45 19.39
N LEU A 26 8.04 8.06 18.72
CA LEU A 26 7.40 7.45 17.55
C LEU A 26 8.20 7.67 16.26
N ILE A 27 9.05 8.71 16.19
CA ILE A 27 9.77 9.09 14.97
C ILE A 27 10.69 7.94 14.48
N PRO A 28 11.57 7.35 15.31
CA PRO A 28 12.44 6.25 14.83
C PRO A 28 11.66 5.01 14.38
N ILE A 29 10.50 4.77 15.00
CA ILE A 29 9.62 3.64 14.63
C ILE A 29 8.99 3.88 13.27
N MET A 30 8.51 5.11 13.02
CA MET A 30 7.96 5.49 11.72
C MET A 30 9.02 5.42 10.61
N GLU A 31 10.23 5.92 10.88
CA GLU A 31 11.34 5.85 9.93
C GLU A 31 11.67 4.40 9.54
N ASP A 32 11.78 3.49 10.51
CA ASP A 32 12.00 2.06 10.25
C ASP A 32 10.88 1.47 9.39
N VAL A 33 9.61 1.75 9.70
CA VAL A 33 8.47 1.27 8.93
C VAL A 33 8.54 1.74 7.47
N PHE A 34 8.85 3.01 7.23
CA PHE A 34 8.95 3.54 5.87
C PHE A 34 10.13 2.95 5.11
N ILE A 35 11.26 2.73 5.77
CA ILE A 35 12.43 2.09 5.15
C ILE A 35 12.08 0.65 4.76
N ARG A 36 11.51 -0.15 5.66
CA ARG A 36 11.12 -1.53 5.36
C ARG A 36 10.13 -1.62 4.21
N TYR A 37 9.08 -0.80 4.23
CA TYR A 37 8.12 -0.74 3.12
C TYR A 37 8.80 -0.37 1.80
N ARG A 38 9.68 0.65 1.80
CA ARG A 38 10.42 1.05 0.60
C ARG A 38 11.25 -0.11 0.04
N GLU A 39 11.98 -0.82 0.88
CA GLU A 39 12.81 -1.94 0.42
C GLU A 39 11.93 -3.08 -0.11
N GLU A 40 10.84 -3.45 0.58
CA GLU A 40 9.91 -4.48 0.11
C GLU A 40 9.30 -4.16 -1.26
N VAL A 41 8.96 -2.89 -1.52
CA VAL A 41 8.47 -2.45 -2.84
C VAL A 41 9.56 -2.54 -3.91
N ARG A 42 10.79 -2.13 -3.59
CA ARG A 42 11.92 -2.18 -4.54
C ARG A 42 12.31 -3.61 -4.89
N GLU A 43 12.26 -4.50 -3.91
CA GLU A 43 12.56 -5.93 -4.06
C GLU A 43 11.37 -6.72 -4.62
N HIS A 44 10.23 -6.07 -4.86
CA HIS A 44 8.99 -6.70 -5.32
C HIS A 44 8.49 -7.81 -4.38
N VAL A 45 8.81 -7.70 -3.09
CA VAL A 45 8.26 -8.55 -2.02
C VAL A 45 6.83 -8.10 -1.69
N TYR A 46 6.62 -6.78 -1.61
CA TYR A 46 5.30 -6.18 -1.51
C TYR A 46 4.85 -5.59 -2.85
N PRO A 47 3.59 -5.81 -3.30
CA PRO A 47 2.56 -6.62 -2.64
C PRO A 47 2.82 -8.12 -2.74
N GLY A 48 2.69 -8.82 -1.61
CA GLY A 48 2.74 -10.28 -1.58
C GLY A 48 1.45 -10.92 -2.14
N PRO A 49 1.40 -12.26 -2.28
CA PRO A 49 0.20 -12.97 -2.75
C PRO A 49 -1.04 -12.70 -1.88
N GLU A 50 -0.88 -12.54 -0.57
CA GLU A 50 -1.95 -12.21 0.37
C GLU A 50 -2.48 -10.77 0.22
N HIS A 51 -1.68 -9.89 -0.39
CA HIS A 51 -2.03 -8.50 -0.66
C HIS A 51 -2.42 -8.26 -2.13
N THR A 52 -2.37 -9.31 -2.96
CA THR A 52 -2.68 -9.24 -4.38
C THR A 52 -4.01 -9.91 -4.65
N ILE A 53 -4.97 -9.14 -5.17
CA ILE A 53 -6.27 -9.64 -5.59
C ILE A 53 -6.33 -9.58 -7.10
N TYR A 54 -6.61 -10.72 -7.74
CA TYR A 54 -6.81 -10.80 -9.17
C TYR A 54 -8.30 -10.72 -9.49
N MET A 55 -8.62 -9.95 -10.54
CA MET A 55 -9.98 -9.82 -11.04
C MET A 55 -10.30 -11.01 -11.98
N PRO A 56 -11.51 -11.62 -11.89
CA PRO A 56 -11.96 -12.63 -12.83
C PRO A 56 -11.95 -12.14 -14.28
N ASP A 57 -11.68 -13.02 -15.24
CA ASP A 57 -11.54 -12.66 -16.66
C ASP A 57 -12.82 -11.98 -17.23
N GLU A 58 -14.01 -12.29 -16.69
CA GLU A 58 -15.28 -11.66 -17.09
C GLU A 58 -15.37 -10.20 -16.66
N ASP A 59 -15.02 -9.93 -15.41
CA ASP A 59 -15.00 -8.58 -14.84
C ASP A 59 -13.94 -7.72 -15.53
N VAL A 60 -12.76 -8.29 -15.84
CA VAL A 60 -11.71 -7.59 -16.60
C VAL A 60 -12.20 -7.25 -18.01
N ALA A 61 -12.92 -8.15 -18.67
CA ALA A 61 -13.45 -7.90 -20.01
C ALA A 61 -14.50 -6.78 -20.00
N GLN A 62 -15.37 -6.74 -18.99
CA GLN A 62 -16.35 -5.68 -18.84
C GLN A 62 -15.66 -4.33 -18.60
N PHE A 63 -14.73 -4.28 -17.65
CA PHE A 63 -13.93 -3.09 -17.38
C PHE A 63 -13.18 -2.59 -18.63
N ALA A 64 -12.55 -3.51 -19.38
CA ALA A 64 -11.82 -3.17 -20.59
C ALA A 64 -12.75 -2.60 -21.69
N LYS A 65 -13.99 -3.09 -21.82
CA LYS A 65 -14.99 -2.49 -22.72
C LYS A 65 -15.35 -1.07 -22.29
N ASP A 66 -15.63 -0.87 -21.01
CA ASP A 66 -16.04 0.42 -20.46
C ASP A 66 -14.93 1.48 -20.60
N MET A 67 -13.67 1.07 -20.44
CA MET A 67 -12.50 1.93 -20.61
C MET A 67 -12.00 2.02 -22.06
N LYS A 68 -12.65 1.36 -23.02
CA LYS A 68 -12.19 1.24 -24.43
C LYS A 68 -10.73 0.74 -24.54
N TRP A 69 -10.36 -0.20 -23.68
CA TRP A 69 -9.04 -0.80 -23.62
C TRP A 69 -8.92 -1.96 -24.62
N GLU A 70 -8.77 -1.60 -25.91
CA GLU A 70 -8.80 -2.54 -27.04
C GLU A 70 -7.72 -3.63 -26.98
N SER A 71 -6.50 -3.29 -26.56
CA SER A 71 -5.40 -4.26 -26.44
C SER A 71 -5.71 -5.36 -25.41
N LYS A 72 -6.37 -5.01 -24.31
CA LYS A 72 -6.73 -5.99 -23.27
C LYS A 72 -7.83 -6.94 -23.70
N LEU A 73 -8.79 -6.46 -24.49
CA LEU A 73 -9.83 -7.31 -25.07
C LEU A 73 -9.24 -8.35 -26.03
N ALA A 74 -8.32 -7.93 -26.90
CA ALA A 74 -7.63 -8.84 -27.82
C ALA A 74 -6.80 -9.93 -27.09
N GLU A 75 -6.15 -9.58 -25.98
CA GLU A 75 -5.43 -10.55 -25.13
C GLU A 75 -6.38 -11.58 -24.49
N LEU A 76 -7.53 -11.14 -23.97
CA LEU A 76 -8.51 -12.01 -23.35
C LEU A 76 -9.14 -12.98 -24.36
N ASP A 77 -9.38 -12.52 -25.59
CA ASP A 77 -9.91 -13.37 -26.67
C ASP A 77 -8.90 -14.44 -27.11
N GLN A 78 -7.60 -14.11 -27.17
CA GLN A 78 -6.53 -15.08 -27.44
C GLN A 78 -6.34 -16.09 -26.30
N LYS A 79 -6.54 -15.66 -25.04
CA LYS A 79 -6.48 -16.56 -23.88
C LYS A 79 -7.64 -17.57 -23.92
N LYS A 80 -8.86 -17.13 -24.27
CA LYS A 80 -10.03 -18.00 -24.41
C LYS A 80 -9.90 -19.03 -25.54
N SER A 81 -9.23 -18.70 -26.65
CA SER A 81 -9.05 -19.65 -27.76
C SER A 81 -8.02 -20.75 -27.46
N LYS A 82 -6.99 -20.47 -26.64
CA LYS A 82 -5.98 -21.46 -26.24
C LYS A 82 -6.47 -22.47 -25.20
N THR A 83 -7.36 -22.09 -24.29
CA THR A 83 -7.90 -22.98 -23.25
C THR A 83 -8.91 -24.01 -23.79
N LYS A 84 -9.34 -23.87 -25.05
CA LYS A 84 -10.37 -24.71 -25.68
C LYS A 84 -9.82 -25.93 -26.44
N ASN A 85 -8.50 -26.09 -26.48
CA ASN A 85 -7.78 -27.27 -26.99
C ASN A 85 -7.17 -28.06 -25.83
#